data_AF-A0A915BY22-F1
#
_entry.id   AF-A0A915BY22-F1
#
_cell.length_a   1.000
_cell.length_b   1.000
_cell.length_c   1.000
_cell.angle_alpha   90.00
_cell.angle_beta   90.00
_cell.angle_gamma   90.00
#
_symmetry.space_group_name_H-M   'P 1'
#
loop_
_entity.id
_entity.type
_entity.pdbx_description
1 polymer ?
#
loop_
_entity_poly.entity_id
_entity_poly.type
_entity_poly.pdbx_seq_one_letter_code
_entity_poly.pdbx_strand_id
1 'polypeptide(L)'
;MLSLRHYLHNLRCNRNLIADLLRPRLSSTRRRRILIDYSSPNIAKRFHIGNLRSTLIGHFLDSLHRTIGDEVTSLNYLGDWGSQFALIVAYWPKMRPTDEVWNNYNDLEKIDLLTSCYVKANAVATDDVAFRAESRRIFKEMENDLIAGNLNNERLLFWDEVRKISMRHLDEFYRRLRIKFDVTSPESENVKKAHELIDGLLNKGIARLAADGIAIVKDDRIEGYAAIRKSDNSSLYLSRYTCSSSVVSALHIGN
;
A
#
# COMPACT_ATOMS: atom_id res chain seq x y z
N MET A 1 19.50 -17.71 -43.24
CA MET A 1 18.08 -17.98 -42.92
C MET A 1 18.00 -18.68 -41.58
N LEU A 2 17.32 -18.10 -40.58
CA LEU A 2 16.99 -18.83 -39.36
C LEU A 2 16.13 -20.05 -39.74
N SER A 3 16.46 -21.25 -39.24
CA SER A 3 15.67 -22.44 -39.55
C SER A 3 14.25 -22.28 -39.00
N LEU A 4 13.24 -22.83 -39.69
CA LEU A 4 11.84 -22.80 -39.26
C LEU A 4 11.67 -23.30 -37.81
N ARG A 5 12.49 -24.29 -37.41
CA ARG A 5 12.54 -24.82 -36.05
C ARG A 5 12.98 -23.77 -35.04
N HIS A 6 14.00 -22.97 -35.37
CA HIS A 6 14.47 -21.87 -34.53
C HIS A 6 13.42 -20.75 -34.42
N TYR A 7 12.75 -20.43 -35.52
CA TYR A 7 11.67 -19.43 -35.53
C TYR A 7 10.49 -19.87 -34.65
N LEU A 8 10.00 -21.11 -34.82
CA LEU A 8 8.90 -21.65 -34.03
C LEU A 8 9.26 -21.80 -32.54
N HIS A 9 10.50 -22.20 -32.24
CA HIS A 9 11.00 -22.25 -30.87
C HIS A 9 10.99 -20.85 -30.24
N ASN A 10 11.52 -19.85 -30.95
CA ASN A 10 11.49 -18.47 -30.46
C ASN A 10 10.05 -17.97 -30.29
N LEU A 11 9.15 -18.23 -31.25
CA LEU A 11 7.75 -17.82 -31.16
C LEU A 11 7.04 -18.41 -29.92
N ARG A 12 7.35 -19.67 -29.59
CA ARG A 12 6.77 -20.40 -28.45
C ARG A 12 7.39 -19.99 -27.10
N CYS A 13 8.68 -19.69 -27.07
CA CYS A 13 9.43 -19.36 -25.85
C CYS A 13 9.51 -17.85 -25.57
N ASN A 14 9.04 -17.02 -26.50
CA ASN A 14 9.06 -15.58 -26.35
C ASN A 14 8.08 -15.14 -25.25
N ARG A 15 8.63 -14.58 -24.18
CA ARG A 15 7.85 -14.05 -23.06
C ARG A 15 6.92 -12.90 -23.45
N ASN A 16 7.20 -12.21 -24.56
CA ASN A 16 6.37 -11.12 -25.05
C ASN A 16 6.43 -11.01 -26.59
N LEU A 17 5.86 -12.02 -27.24
CA LEU A 17 5.83 -12.13 -28.71
C LEU A 17 5.22 -10.89 -29.39
N ILE A 18 4.19 -10.30 -28.78
CA ILE A 18 3.52 -9.12 -29.35
C ILE A 18 4.49 -7.94 -29.40
N ALA A 19 5.25 -7.69 -28.34
CA ALA A 19 6.25 -6.63 -28.32
C ALA A 19 7.30 -6.82 -29.42
N ASP A 20 7.82 -8.02 -29.59
CA ASP A 20 8.83 -8.28 -30.63
C ASP A 20 8.27 -8.14 -32.05
N LEU A 21 7.00 -8.48 -32.27
CA LEU A 21 6.31 -8.26 -33.55
C LEU A 21 6.03 -6.78 -33.83
N LEU A 22 5.73 -5.99 -32.80
CA LEU A 22 5.44 -4.56 -32.92
C LEU A 22 6.71 -3.71 -32.97
N ARG A 23 7.83 -4.19 -32.41
CA ARG A 23 9.09 -3.47 -32.29
C ARG A 23 9.61 -2.83 -33.59
N PRO A 24 9.56 -3.49 -34.77
CA PRO A 24 9.97 -2.85 -36.04
C PRO A 24 9.06 -1.72 -36.50
N ARG A 25 7.81 -1.66 -35.99
CA ARG A 25 6.80 -0.65 -36.34
C ARG A 25 6.74 0.51 -35.33
N LEU A 26 7.38 0.36 -34.18
CA LEU A 26 7.45 1.38 -33.15
C LEU A 26 8.75 2.17 -33.32
N SER A 27 8.64 3.48 -33.53
CA SER A 27 9.76 4.38 -33.84
C SER A 27 10.75 4.58 -32.68
N SER A 28 10.46 4.09 -31.47
CA SER A 28 11.31 4.27 -30.29
C SER A 28 12.16 3.03 -30.00
N THR A 29 13.48 3.19 -30.11
CA THR A 29 14.48 2.13 -30.03
C THR A 29 15.02 1.82 -28.63
N ARG A 30 14.47 2.41 -27.55
CA ARG A 30 14.95 2.17 -26.18
C ARG A 30 13.86 1.61 -25.28
N ARG A 31 14.03 0.34 -24.90
CA ARG A 31 13.30 -0.31 -23.81
C ARG A 31 13.49 0.49 -22.53
N ARG A 32 12.39 0.94 -21.92
CA ARG A 32 12.39 1.65 -20.64
C ARG A 32 12.13 0.68 -19.50
N ARG A 33 12.66 1.01 -18.33
CA ARG A 33 12.27 0.39 -17.06
C ARG A 33 11.25 1.30 -16.40
N ILE A 34 10.05 0.78 -16.14
CA ILE A 34 8.91 1.58 -15.68
C ILE A 34 8.29 0.90 -14.45
N LEU A 35 8.21 1.64 -13.35
CA LEU A 35 7.38 1.28 -12.21
C LEU A 35 6.02 1.93 -12.39
N ILE A 36 4.94 1.15 -12.33
CA ILE A 36 3.57 1.65 -12.35
C ILE A 36 2.88 1.24 -11.06
N ASP A 37 2.64 2.21 -10.18
CA ASP A 37 1.86 2.06 -8.97
C ASP A 37 0.38 2.38 -9.27
N TYR A 38 -0.50 1.40 -9.06
CA TYR A 38 -1.92 1.57 -9.31
C TYR A 38 -2.80 0.71 -8.41
N SER A 39 -4.10 1.02 -8.42
CA SER A 39 -5.09 0.47 -7.48
C SER A 39 -4.90 0.99 -6.06
N SER A 40 -3.85 0.54 -5.37
CA SER A 40 -3.38 1.01 -4.04
C SER A 40 -4.50 1.37 -3.06
N PRO A 41 -5.48 0.47 -2.81
CA PRO A 41 -6.61 0.76 -1.95
C PRO A 41 -6.19 0.78 -0.47
N ASN A 42 -6.94 1.55 0.32
CA ASN A 42 -6.98 1.34 1.77
C ASN A 42 -7.80 0.09 2.06
N ILE A 43 -7.24 -0.84 2.83
CA ILE A 43 -7.98 -2.04 3.28
C ILE A 43 -8.94 -1.66 4.42
N ALA A 44 -9.79 -2.60 4.86
CA ALA A 44 -10.85 -2.36 5.85
C ALA A 44 -11.88 -1.29 5.44
N LYS A 45 -11.93 -0.96 4.14
CA LYS A 45 -12.92 -0.10 3.52
C LYS A 45 -13.43 -0.79 2.26
N ARG A 46 -14.69 -0.57 1.89
CA ARG A 46 -15.22 -1.03 0.60
C ARG A 46 -14.38 -0.47 -0.55
N PHE A 47 -14.11 -1.32 -1.52
CA PHE A 47 -13.55 -0.89 -2.79
C PHE A 47 -14.59 -0.06 -3.55
N HIS A 48 -14.26 1.21 -3.86
CA HIS A 48 -15.17 2.15 -4.50
C HIS A 48 -14.70 2.56 -5.90
N ILE A 49 -15.53 3.31 -6.62
CA ILE A 49 -15.28 3.76 -8.01
C ILE A 49 -13.93 4.49 -8.18
N GLY A 50 -13.51 5.25 -7.17
CA GLY A 50 -12.18 5.89 -7.15
C GLY A 50 -11.02 4.90 -7.28
N ASN A 51 -11.07 3.77 -6.55
CA ASN A 51 -10.05 2.73 -6.64
C ASN A 51 -10.14 2.05 -8.01
N LEU A 52 -11.35 1.73 -8.48
CA LEU A 52 -11.56 1.12 -9.80
C LEU A 52 -10.93 1.95 -10.93
N ARG A 53 -11.07 3.27 -10.89
CA ARG A 53 -10.49 4.17 -11.90
C ARG A 53 -8.96 4.02 -11.95
N SER A 54 -8.30 4.09 -10.80
CA SER A 54 -6.84 3.87 -10.70
C SER A 54 -6.46 2.48 -11.21
N THR A 55 -7.22 1.46 -10.80
CA THR A 55 -7.00 0.07 -11.20
C THR A 55 -7.04 -0.13 -12.71
N LEU A 56 -8.10 0.37 -13.38
CA LEU A 56 -8.28 0.17 -14.82
C LEU A 56 -7.28 0.97 -15.65
N ILE A 57 -7.04 2.23 -15.29
CA ILE A 57 -6.09 3.09 -16.02
C ILE A 57 -4.66 2.55 -15.85
N GLY A 58 -4.27 2.22 -14.62
CA GLY A 58 -2.95 1.65 -14.35
C GLY A 58 -2.73 0.32 -15.05
N HIS A 59 -3.72 -0.57 -15.02
CA HIS A 59 -3.64 -1.85 -15.74
C HIS A 59 -3.56 -1.69 -17.27
N PHE A 60 -4.28 -0.70 -17.82
CA PHE A 60 -4.15 -0.36 -19.24
C PHE A 60 -2.74 0.12 -19.59
N LEU A 61 -2.16 1.02 -18.78
CA LEU A 61 -0.80 1.52 -18.99
C LEU A 61 0.25 0.40 -18.84
N ASP A 62 0.11 -0.45 -17.83
CA ASP A 62 0.94 -1.65 -17.62
C ASP A 62 0.90 -2.56 -18.85
N SER A 63 -0.30 -2.91 -19.31
CA SER A 63 -0.50 -3.74 -20.51
C SER A 63 0.08 -3.08 -21.76
N LEU A 64 -0.12 -1.77 -21.95
CA LEU A 64 0.40 -1.02 -23.09
C LEU A 64 1.93 -1.01 -23.10
N HIS A 65 2.55 -0.64 -21.98
CA HIS A 65 4.00 -0.54 -21.86
C HIS A 65 4.68 -1.90 -22.06
N ARG A 66 4.12 -2.97 -21.48
CA ARG A 66 4.58 -4.33 -21.80
C ARG A 66 4.41 -4.63 -23.28
N THR A 67 3.26 -4.32 -23.87
CA THR A 67 2.98 -4.60 -25.29
C THR A 67 3.95 -3.89 -26.24
N ILE A 68 4.48 -2.71 -25.89
CA ILE A 68 5.48 -2.00 -26.69
C ILE A 68 6.93 -2.41 -26.37
N GLY A 69 7.13 -3.32 -25.41
CA GLY A 69 8.42 -3.94 -25.08
C GLY A 69 9.17 -3.32 -23.89
N ASP A 70 8.55 -2.41 -23.14
CA ASP A 70 9.13 -1.87 -21.91
C ASP A 70 9.21 -2.97 -20.82
N GLU A 71 10.18 -2.83 -19.93
CA GLU A 71 10.27 -3.60 -18.69
C GLU A 71 9.43 -2.92 -17.61
N VAL A 72 8.23 -3.44 -17.39
CA VAL A 72 7.29 -2.90 -16.42
C VAL A 72 7.32 -3.72 -15.14
N THR A 73 7.36 -3.03 -14.00
CA THR A 73 7.02 -3.57 -12.68
C THR A 73 5.73 -2.93 -12.21
N SER A 74 4.67 -3.73 -12.05
CA SER A 74 3.40 -3.26 -11.48
C SER A 74 3.39 -3.39 -9.95
N LEU A 75 3.07 -2.29 -9.27
CA LEU A 75 3.02 -2.19 -7.81
C LEU A 75 1.59 -1.92 -7.35
N ASN A 76 1.17 -2.67 -6.33
CA ASN A 76 -0.03 -2.39 -5.56
C ASN A 76 0.38 -2.01 -4.13
N TYR A 77 0.39 -0.72 -3.82
CA TYR A 77 0.79 -0.19 -2.52
C TYR A 77 -0.42 -0.11 -1.57
N LEU A 78 -0.56 -1.11 -0.71
CA LEU A 78 -1.77 -1.28 0.08
C LEU A 78 -1.75 -0.43 1.35
N GLY A 79 -2.82 0.34 1.56
CA GLY A 79 -3.05 1.11 2.78
C GLY A 79 -3.52 0.24 3.94
N ASP A 80 -2.62 -0.60 4.47
CA ASP A 80 -2.87 -1.51 5.59
C ASP A 80 -2.37 -1.01 6.93
N TRP A 81 -1.87 0.22 7.01
CA TRP A 81 -1.41 0.82 8.26
C TRP A 81 -1.88 2.27 8.42
N GLY A 82 -2.31 2.66 9.62
CA GLY A 82 -2.72 4.04 9.91
C GLY A 82 -3.73 4.17 11.05
N SER A 83 -4.03 5.42 11.42
CA SER A 83 -4.91 5.74 12.56
C SER A 83 -6.34 5.21 12.40
N GLN A 84 -6.77 4.89 11.17
CA GLN A 84 -8.06 4.24 10.93
C GLN A 84 -8.19 2.90 11.65
N PHE A 85 -7.13 2.10 11.75
CA PHE A 85 -7.19 0.82 12.45
C PHE A 85 -7.29 1.00 13.94
N ALA A 86 -6.58 1.98 14.50
CA ALA A 86 -6.67 2.28 15.91
C ALA A 86 -8.07 2.77 16.32
N LEU A 87 -8.75 3.53 15.44
CA LEU A 87 -10.15 3.90 15.63
C LEU A 87 -11.07 2.67 15.64
N ILE A 88 -10.88 1.75 14.68
CA ILE A 88 -11.65 0.50 14.63
C ILE A 88 -11.38 -0.31 15.89
N VAL A 89 -10.12 -0.55 16.25
CA VAL A 89 -9.72 -1.29 17.48
C VAL A 89 -10.34 -0.67 18.72
N ALA A 90 -10.28 0.66 18.88
CA ALA A 90 -10.84 1.37 20.03
C ALA A 90 -12.37 1.21 20.14
N TYR A 91 -13.06 1.20 19.00
CA TYR A 91 -14.52 1.19 18.95
C TYR A 91 -15.12 -0.23 18.82
N TRP A 92 -14.32 -1.20 18.36
CA TRP A 92 -14.76 -2.55 18.07
C TRP A 92 -15.52 -3.23 19.20
N PRO A 93 -15.14 -3.10 20.49
CA PRO A 93 -15.90 -3.69 21.59
C PRO A 93 -17.37 -3.23 21.65
N LYS A 94 -17.71 -2.05 21.12
CA LYS A 94 -19.07 -1.51 21.09
C LYS A 94 -19.91 -2.00 19.90
N MET A 95 -19.27 -2.61 18.89
CA MET A 95 -19.92 -3.03 17.64
C MET A 95 -19.69 -4.50 17.27
N ARG A 96 -18.76 -5.17 17.95
CA ARG A 96 -18.41 -6.56 17.68
C ARG A 96 -19.65 -7.44 17.92
N PRO A 97 -20.11 -8.19 16.90
CA PRO A 97 -21.17 -9.16 17.07
C PRO A 97 -20.65 -10.38 17.84
N THR A 98 -21.53 -11.29 18.22
CA THR A 98 -21.10 -12.58 18.80
C THR A 98 -20.20 -13.34 17.81
N ASP A 99 -19.31 -14.18 18.33
CA ASP A 99 -18.39 -14.95 17.48
C ASP A 99 -19.14 -15.86 16.50
N GLU A 100 -20.30 -16.39 16.90
CA GLU A 100 -21.19 -17.15 16.01
C GLU A 100 -21.63 -16.32 14.79
N VAL A 101 -22.12 -15.09 15.02
CA VAL A 101 -22.55 -14.20 13.94
C VAL A 101 -21.36 -13.77 13.09
N TRP A 102 -20.23 -13.41 13.72
CA TRP A 102 -19.02 -13.01 13.00
C TRP A 102 -18.51 -14.12 12.07
N ASN A 103 -18.49 -15.36 12.55
CA ASN A 103 -17.99 -16.50 11.78
C ASN A 103 -18.91 -16.87 10.60
N ASN A 104 -20.21 -16.58 10.71
CA ASN A 104 -21.17 -16.81 9.63
C ASN A 104 -21.14 -15.74 8.53
N TYR A 105 -20.54 -14.56 8.79
CA TYR A 105 -20.41 -13.52 7.77
C TYR A 105 -19.39 -13.89 6.68
N ASN A 106 -19.75 -13.61 5.44
CA ASN A 106 -18.80 -13.61 4.34
C ASN A 106 -17.85 -12.39 4.41
N ASP A 107 -16.79 -12.41 3.59
CA ASP A 107 -15.76 -11.35 3.64
C ASP A 107 -16.34 -9.95 3.34
N LEU A 108 -17.34 -9.83 2.47
CA LEU A 108 -17.97 -8.54 2.16
C LEU A 108 -18.77 -8.01 3.35
N GLU A 109 -19.57 -8.85 4.00
CA GLU A 109 -20.32 -8.48 5.21
C GLU A 109 -19.39 -8.05 6.36
N LYS A 110 -18.25 -8.74 6.52
CA LYS A 110 -17.21 -8.36 7.49
C LYS A 110 -16.62 -6.98 7.16
N ILE A 111 -16.26 -6.73 5.91
CA ILE A 111 -15.74 -5.43 5.45
C ILE A 111 -16.76 -4.31 5.67
N ASP A 112 -18.05 -4.59 5.45
CA ASP A 112 -19.13 -3.62 5.61
C ASP A 112 -19.32 -3.22 7.07
N LEU A 113 -19.25 -4.20 7.97
CA LEU A 113 -19.30 -3.96 9.41
C LEU A 113 -18.06 -3.19 9.90
N LEU A 114 -16.87 -3.55 9.43
CA LEU A 114 -15.62 -2.84 9.76
C LEU A 114 -15.63 -1.39 9.25
N THR A 115 -16.14 -1.18 8.04
CA THR A 115 -16.33 0.17 7.46
C THR A 115 -17.30 0.98 8.31
N SER A 116 -18.42 0.37 8.72
CA SER A 116 -19.42 1.01 9.60
C SER A 116 -18.84 1.34 10.98
N CYS A 117 -18.01 0.44 11.53
CA CYS A 117 -17.27 0.67 12.76
C CYS A 117 -16.35 1.88 12.65
N TYR A 118 -15.57 1.97 11.59
CA TYR A 118 -14.71 3.12 11.33
C TYR A 118 -15.49 4.44 11.24
N VAL A 119 -16.61 4.47 10.51
CA VAL A 119 -17.44 5.68 10.36
C VAL A 119 -17.99 6.14 11.71
N LYS A 120 -18.53 5.23 12.51
CA LYS A 120 -19.04 5.56 13.86
C LYS A 120 -17.91 5.97 14.81
N ALA A 121 -16.78 5.26 14.79
CA ALA A 121 -15.61 5.60 15.59
C ALA A 121 -15.08 7.00 15.26
N ASN A 122 -15.07 7.38 13.98
CA ASN A 122 -14.62 8.69 13.53
C ASN A 122 -15.57 9.81 14.00
N ALA A 123 -16.89 9.60 13.88
CA ALA A 123 -17.88 10.52 14.42
C ALA A 123 -17.67 10.74 15.94
N VAL A 124 -17.53 9.65 16.70
CA VAL A 124 -17.26 9.73 18.15
C VAL A 124 -15.93 10.45 18.43
N ALA A 125 -14.87 10.19 17.67
CA ALA A 125 -13.58 10.86 17.85
C ALA A 125 -13.56 12.35 17.44
N THR A 126 -14.63 12.83 16.81
CA THR A 126 -14.80 14.26 16.49
C THR A 126 -15.32 15.01 17.72
N ASP A 127 -16.27 14.42 18.45
CA ASP A 127 -16.93 15.06 19.59
C ASP A 127 -16.29 14.70 20.95
N ASP A 128 -15.69 13.51 21.06
CA ASP A 128 -15.09 13.00 22.30
C ASP A 128 -13.55 13.09 22.26
N VAL A 129 -13.03 14.10 22.95
CA VAL A 129 -11.58 14.33 23.08
C VAL A 129 -10.87 13.18 23.79
N ALA A 130 -11.50 12.53 24.77
CA ALA A 130 -10.92 11.42 25.50
C ALA A 130 -10.82 10.18 24.61
N PHE A 131 -11.87 9.87 23.84
CA PHE A 131 -11.84 8.78 22.85
C PHE A 131 -10.81 9.04 21.75
N ARG A 132 -10.70 10.29 21.27
CA ARG A 132 -9.66 10.68 20.31
C ARG A 132 -8.25 10.46 20.88
N ALA A 133 -8.00 10.89 22.12
CA ALA A 133 -6.72 10.69 22.79
C ALA A 133 -6.41 9.19 22.97
N GLU A 134 -7.41 8.40 23.37
CA GLU A 134 -7.27 6.95 23.48
C GLU A 134 -6.91 6.32 22.14
N SER A 135 -7.62 6.63 21.05
CA SER A 135 -7.32 6.08 19.72
C SER A 135 -5.88 6.40 19.26
N ARG A 136 -5.34 7.57 19.61
CA ARG A 136 -3.95 7.93 19.33
C ARG A 136 -2.97 7.10 20.15
N ARG A 137 -3.26 6.90 21.44
CA ARG A 137 -2.46 6.03 22.32
C ARG A 137 -2.44 4.59 21.79
N ILE A 138 -3.61 4.05 21.43
CA ILE A 138 -3.75 2.73 20.81
C ILE A 138 -2.87 2.62 19.56
N PHE A 139 -2.93 3.61 18.66
CA PHE A 139 -2.13 3.59 17.44
C PHE A 139 -0.62 3.55 17.74
N LYS A 140 -0.16 4.37 18.69
CA LYS A 140 1.25 4.39 19.10
C LYS A 140 1.71 3.05 19.68
N GLU A 141 0.89 2.43 20.52
CA GLU A 141 1.17 1.11 21.08
C GLU A 141 1.26 0.04 19.98
N MET A 142 0.30 0.01 19.07
CA MET A 142 0.31 -0.90 17.92
C MET A 142 1.57 -0.71 17.06
N GLU A 143 1.98 0.54 16.81
CA GLU A 143 3.17 0.85 16.02
C GLU A 143 4.47 0.43 16.72
N ASN A 144 4.58 0.67 18.02
CA ASN A 144 5.72 0.21 18.81
C ASN A 144 5.83 -1.33 18.81
N ASP A 145 4.71 -2.03 19.02
CA ASP A 145 4.69 -3.48 19.01
C ASP A 145 5.00 -4.05 17.63
N LEU A 146 4.51 -3.42 16.54
CA LEU A 146 4.85 -3.80 15.18
C LEU A 146 6.37 -3.68 14.93
N ILE A 147 6.99 -2.57 15.35
CA ILE A 147 8.43 -2.33 15.17
C ILE A 147 9.27 -3.31 15.99
N ALA A 148 8.83 -3.62 17.22
CA ALA A 148 9.48 -4.57 18.11
C ALA A 148 9.31 -6.03 17.67
N GLY A 149 8.36 -6.32 16.76
CA GLY A 149 8.01 -7.68 16.35
C GLY A 149 7.07 -8.40 17.34
N ASN A 150 6.43 -7.66 18.26
CA ASN A 150 5.51 -8.18 19.26
C ASN A 150 4.10 -8.39 18.68
N LEU A 151 3.98 -9.26 17.68
CA LEU A 151 2.73 -9.43 16.90
C LEU A 151 1.62 -10.19 17.65
N ASN A 152 1.88 -10.70 18.84
CA ASN A 152 0.95 -11.54 19.60
C ASN A 152 -0.04 -10.76 20.48
N ASN A 153 -0.02 -9.42 20.46
CA ASN A 153 -1.02 -8.65 21.19
C ASN A 153 -2.39 -8.71 20.48
N GLU A 154 -3.48 -8.64 21.26
CA GLU A 154 -4.84 -8.79 20.73
C GLU A 154 -5.20 -7.78 19.62
N ARG A 155 -4.63 -6.58 19.69
CA ARG A 155 -4.92 -5.49 18.74
C ARG A 155 -4.28 -5.72 17.38
N LEU A 156 -3.03 -6.24 17.36
CA LEU A 156 -2.32 -6.61 16.16
C LEU A 156 -2.88 -7.90 15.56
N LEU A 157 -3.29 -8.87 16.39
CA LEU A 157 -4.00 -10.06 15.91
C LEU A 157 -5.31 -9.69 15.21
N PHE A 158 -6.10 -8.79 15.81
CA PHE A 158 -7.31 -8.28 15.19
C PHE A 158 -7.03 -7.47 13.91
N TRP A 159 -6.01 -6.61 13.93
CA TRP A 159 -5.57 -5.89 12.72
C TRP A 159 -5.19 -6.84 11.58
N ASP A 160 -4.43 -7.91 11.87
CA ASP A 160 -4.02 -8.88 10.87
C ASP A 160 -5.21 -9.71 10.35
N GLU A 161 -6.20 -10.00 11.20
CA GLU A 161 -7.47 -10.60 10.76
C GLU A 161 -8.19 -9.70 9.76
N VAL A 162 -8.35 -8.41 10.10
CA VAL A 162 -8.96 -7.39 9.23
C VAL A 162 -8.21 -7.27 7.90
N ARG A 163 -6.87 -7.32 7.95
CA ARG A 163 -6.00 -7.33 6.78
C ARG A 163 -6.26 -8.56 5.91
N LYS A 164 -6.26 -9.76 6.48
CA LYS A 164 -6.51 -11.01 5.76
C LYS A 164 -7.89 -11.04 5.09
N ILE A 165 -8.94 -10.59 5.77
CA ILE A 165 -10.29 -10.47 5.20
C ILE A 165 -10.29 -9.55 3.98
N SER A 166 -9.70 -8.36 4.13
CA SER A 166 -9.64 -7.37 3.05
C SER A 166 -8.82 -7.87 1.86
N MET A 167 -7.70 -8.56 2.12
CA MET A 167 -6.84 -9.12 1.09
C MET A 167 -7.54 -10.18 0.26
N ARG A 168 -8.25 -11.13 0.89
CA ARG A 168 -9.01 -12.16 0.17
C ARG A 168 -10.05 -11.54 -0.77
N HIS A 169 -10.77 -10.53 -0.28
CA HIS A 169 -11.76 -9.82 -1.09
C HIS A 169 -11.12 -9.09 -2.29
N LEU A 170 -9.99 -8.41 -2.07
CA LEU A 170 -9.25 -7.73 -3.14
C LEU A 170 -8.67 -8.71 -4.16
N ASP A 171 -8.12 -9.83 -3.71
CA ASP A 171 -7.56 -10.88 -4.58
C ASP A 171 -8.65 -11.48 -5.47
N GLU A 172 -9.85 -11.72 -4.93
CA GLU A 172 -10.99 -12.16 -5.72
C GLU A 172 -11.37 -11.11 -6.78
N PHE A 173 -11.42 -9.83 -6.37
CA PHE A 173 -11.74 -8.73 -7.27
C PHE A 173 -10.74 -8.60 -8.43
N TYR A 174 -9.42 -8.59 -8.14
CA TYR A 174 -8.39 -8.51 -9.16
C TYR A 174 -8.40 -9.74 -10.08
N ARG A 175 -8.62 -10.93 -9.54
CA ARG A 175 -8.76 -12.16 -10.32
C ARG A 175 -9.91 -12.09 -11.31
N ARG A 176 -11.07 -11.54 -10.91
CA ARG A 176 -12.23 -11.35 -11.80
C ARG A 176 -11.91 -10.41 -12.97
N LEU A 177 -11.09 -9.39 -12.73
CA LEU A 177 -10.61 -8.46 -13.75
C LEU A 177 -9.38 -8.96 -14.52
N ARG A 178 -8.86 -10.14 -14.19
CA ARG A 178 -7.60 -10.70 -14.75
C ARG A 178 -6.40 -9.77 -14.56
N ILE A 179 -6.41 -9.02 -13.46
CA ILE A 179 -5.33 -8.12 -13.08
C ILE A 179 -4.37 -8.89 -12.17
N LYS A 180 -3.08 -8.78 -12.47
CA LYS A 180 -2.00 -9.33 -11.65
C LYS A 180 -0.93 -8.26 -11.47
N PHE A 181 -0.51 -8.08 -10.23
CA PHE A 181 0.60 -7.21 -9.88
C PHE A 181 1.89 -8.02 -9.77
N ASP A 182 3.03 -7.41 -10.11
CA ASP A 182 4.34 -8.02 -9.87
C ASP A 182 4.72 -7.91 -8.39
N VAL A 183 4.37 -6.78 -7.76
CA VAL A 183 4.67 -6.49 -6.36
C VAL A 183 3.40 -6.00 -5.65
N THR A 184 3.08 -6.63 -4.53
CA THR A 184 2.12 -6.09 -3.56
C THR A 184 2.92 -5.66 -2.34
N SER A 185 2.88 -4.37 -1.99
CA SER A 185 3.63 -3.82 -0.87
C SER A 185 2.68 -3.17 0.13
N PRO A 186 2.45 -3.79 1.29
CA PRO A 186 1.69 -3.18 2.36
C PRO A 186 2.48 -2.04 3.06
N GLU A 187 1.77 -1.00 3.50
CA GLU A 187 2.35 0.08 4.31
C GLU A 187 3.01 -0.44 5.60
N SER A 188 2.41 -1.44 6.25
CA SER A 188 2.86 -2.02 7.53
C SER A 188 4.29 -2.56 7.47
N GLU A 189 4.69 -3.17 6.35
CA GLU A 189 6.04 -3.72 6.13
C GLU A 189 7.14 -2.64 6.08
N ASN A 190 6.74 -1.39 5.86
CA ASN A 190 7.66 -0.26 5.72
C ASN A 190 7.71 0.63 6.96
N VAL A 191 6.94 0.34 8.01
CA VAL A 191 6.90 1.16 9.24
C VAL A 191 8.27 1.24 9.88
N LYS A 192 8.93 0.11 10.16
CA LYS A 192 10.27 0.10 10.77
C LYS A 192 11.31 0.86 9.93
N LYS A 193 11.34 0.58 8.63
CA LYS A 193 12.25 1.25 7.68
C LYS A 193 11.99 2.76 7.61
N ALA A 194 10.74 3.18 7.75
CA ALA A 194 10.37 4.59 7.78
C ALA A 194 10.97 5.29 9.01
N HIS A 195 10.89 4.68 10.19
CA HIS A 195 11.55 5.22 11.39
C HIS A 195 13.06 5.33 11.22
N GLU A 196 13.71 4.27 10.73
CA GLU A 196 15.16 4.27 10.45
C GLU A 196 15.57 5.35 9.44
N LEU A 197 14.76 5.53 8.38
CA LEU A 197 14.96 6.59 7.39
C LEU A 197 14.85 7.98 8.01
N ILE A 198 13.80 8.24 8.78
CA ILE A 198 13.54 9.54 9.42
C ILE A 198 14.68 9.88 10.38
N ASP A 199 15.10 8.94 11.23
CA ASP A 199 16.20 9.15 12.16
C ASP A 199 17.52 9.42 11.42
N GLY A 200 17.76 8.70 10.32
CA GLY A 200 18.89 8.98 9.43
C GLY A 200 18.86 10.39 8.81
N LEU A 201 17.68 10.87 8.40
CA LEU A 201 17.51 12.22 7.86
C LEU A 201 17.70 13.32 8.91
N LEU A 202 17.24 13.09 10.13
CA LEU A 202 17.43 14.00 11.27
C LEU A 202 18.91 14.09 11.64
N ASN A 203 19.60 12.95 11.76
CA ASN A 203 21.02 12.90 12.09
C ASN A 203 21.90 13.59 11.03
N LYS A 204 21.48 13.55 9.76
CA LYS A 204 22.17 14.24 8.65
C LYS A 204 21.81 15.72 8.53
N GLY A 205 20.89 16.24 9.34
CA GLY A 205 20.40 17.62 9.26
C GLY A 205 19.55 17.91 8.01
N ILE A 206 19.12 16.87 7.27
CA ILE A 206 18.25 17.00 6.10
C ILE A 206 16.80 17.23 6.55
N ALA A 207 16.38 16.52 7.60
CA ALA A 207 15.13 16.76 8.28
C ALA A 207 15.37 17.54 9.58
N ARG A 208 14.34 18.24 10.05
CA ARG A 208 14.36 18.94 11.34
C ARG A 208 13.02 18.80 12.06
N LEU A 209 13.02 18.97 13.38
CA LEU A 209 11.79 19.06 14.15
C LEU A 209 11.23 20.49 14.07
N ALA A 210 9.95 20.61 13.77
CA ALA A 210 9.20 21.86 13.91
C ALA A 210 8.90 22.15 15.39
N ALA A 211 8.40 23.36 15.68
CA ALA A 211 8.13 23.80 17.05
C ALA A 211 7.09 22.91 17.78
N ASP A 212 6.19 22.28 17.04
CA ASP A 212 5.18 21.35 17.53
C ASP A 212 5.67 19.89 17.63
N GLY A 213 6.95 19.64 17.33
CA GLY A 213 7.58 18.32 17.39
C GLY A 213 7.41 17.46 16.13
N ILE A 214 6.76 17.96 15.07
CA ILE A 214 6.64 17.24 13.79
C ILE A 214 8.01 17.22 13.09
N ALA A 215 8.44 16.07 12.57
CA ALA A 215 9.63 16.00 11.73
C ALA A 215 9.28 16.42 10.30
N ILE A 216 10.03 17.38 9.75
CA ILE A 216 9.77 18.01 8.45
C ILE A 216 11.02 18.02 7.57
N VAL A 217 10.82 17.94 6.26
CA VAL A 217 11.83 18.18 5.22
C VAL A 217 11.42 19.40 4.42
N LYS A 218 12.36 20.29 4.14
CA LYS A 218 12.16 21.43 3.24
C LYS A 218 12.94 21.16 1.95
N ASP A 219 12.32 21.44 0.81
CA ASP A 219 12.92 21.33 -0.51
C ASP A 219 12.52 22.55 -1.31
N ASP A 220 13.46 23.15 -2.03
CA ASP A 220 13.22 24.40 -2.78
C ASP A 220 12.25 24.22 -3.95
N ARG A 221 11.97 22.98 -4.36
CA ARG A 221 11.01 22.64 -5.43
C ARG A 221 9.56 22.62 -4.94
N ILE A 222 9.31 22.70 -3.63
CA ILE A 222 7.96 22.71 -3.07
C ILE A 222 7.72 23.96 -2.23
N GLU A 223 6.51 24.50 -2.32
CA GLU A 223 6.07 25.51 -1.37
C GLU A 223 5.83 24.86 0.01
N GLY A 224 6.49 25.38 1.04
CA GLY A 224 6.32 24.91 2.42
C GLY A 224 7.29 23.81 2.83
N TYR A 225 6.76 22.72 3.39
CA TYR A 225 7.53 21.59 3.91
C TYR A 225 6.76 20.28 3.77
N ALA A 226 7.48 19.16 3.71
CA ALA A 226 6.90 17.82 3.77
C ALA A 226 7.01 17.29 5.20
N ALA A 227 5.88 16.95 5.82
CA ALA A 227 5.88 16.26 7.12
C ALA A 227 6.19 14.77 6.93
N ILE A 228 7.17 14.26 7.67
CA ILE A 228 7.64 12.87 7.59
C ILE A 228 7.40 12.06 8.86
N ARG A 229 7.20 12.71 10.02
CA ARG A 229 6.82 12.06 11.30
C ARG A 229 5.93 12.98 12.12
N LYS A 230 4.92 12.42 12.79
CA LYS A 230 4.09 13.18 13.73
C LYS A 230 4.84 13.49 15.03
N SER A 231 4.31 14.43 15.79
CA SER A 231 4.82 14.80 17.12
C SER A 231 4.72 13.69 18.17
N ASP A 232 3.83 12.71 17.99
CA ASP A 232 3.72 11.51 18.83
C ASP A 232 4.71 10.39 18.47
N ASN A 233 5.65 10.68 17.56
CA ASN A 233 6.62 9.78 16.95
C ASN A 233 6.04 8.80 15.92
N SER A 234 4.74 8.81 15.64
CA SER A 234 4.18 7.88 14.64
C SER A 234 4.56 8.27 13.20
N SER A 235 4.78 7.24 12.38
CA SER A 235 5.15 7.35 10.97
C SER A 235 4.00 7.91 10.11
N LEU A 236 4.35 8.55 9.00
CA LEU A 236 3.40 9.10 8.02
C LEU A 236 3.45 8.34 6.69
N TYR A 237 2.37 8.43 5.91
CA TYR A 237 2.28 7.80 4.58
C TYR A 237 3.51 8.08 3.72
N LEU A 238 3.93 9.35 3.63
CA LEU A 238 5.08 9.76 2.83
C LEU A 238 6.38 9.02 3.22
N SER A 239 6.64 8.88 4.52
CA SER A 239 7.82 8.16 5.01
C SER A 239 7.79 6.67 4.65
N ARG A 240 6.63 6.01 4.80
CA ARG A 240 6.45 4.59 4.46
C ARG A 240 6.52 4.34 2.95
N TYR A 241 5.93 5.24 2.16
CA TYR A 241 5.93 5.18 0.70
C TYR A 241 7.34 5.32 0.13
N THR A 242 8.11 6.26 0.68
CA THR A 242 9.52 6.48 0.27
C THR A 242 10.35 5.21 0.48
N CYS A 243 10.15 4.48 1.58
CA CYS A 243 10.81 3.20 1.81
C CYS A 243 10.39 2.12 0.79
N SER A 244 9.09 2.01 0.49
CA SER A 244 8.60 1.02 -0.49
C SER A 244 9.17 1.29 -1.89
N SER A 245 9.07 2.54 -2.36
CA SER A 245 9.61 2.95 -3.67
C SER A 245 11.12 2.75 -3.78
N SER A 246 11.88 2.96 -2.70
CA SER A 246 13.33 2.71 -2.67
C SER A 246 13.66 1.23 -2.82
N VAL A 247 12.89 0.34 -2.17
CA VAL A 247 13.05 -1.12 -2.30
C VAL A 247 12.74 -1.56 -3.73
N VAL A 248 11.66 -1.04 -4.33
CA VAL A 248 11.31 -1.36 -5.71
C VAL A 248 12.35 -0.80 -6.69
N SER A 249 12.88 0.40 -6.45
CA SER A 249 13.96 0.97 -7.25
C SER A 249 15.25 0.14 -7.14
N ALA A 250 15.59 -0.36 -5.95
CA ALA A 250 16.76 -1.23 -5.75
C ALA A 250 16.64 -2.56 -6.53
N LEU A 251 15.44 -3.14 -6.64
CA LEU A 251 15.18 -4.31 -7.51
C LEU A 251 15.47 -4.03 -8.99
N HIS A 252 15.45 -2.77 -9.42
CA HIS A 252 15.78 -2.35 -10.79
C HIS A 252 17.23 -1.88 -10.97
N ILE A 253 17.99 -1.66 -9.89
CA ILE A 253 19.41 -1.26 -9.95
C ILE A 253 20.32 -2.50 -9.90
N GLY A 254 19.81 -3.66 -9.46
CA GLY A 254 20.56 -4.91 -9.29
C GLY A 254 20.78 -5.79 -10.54
N ASN A 255 20.60 -5.29 -11.76
CA ASN A 255 20.92 -6.01 -13.01
C ASN A 255 21.56 -5.07 -14.04
#